data_AF-A0A658NK34-F1
#
_entry.id   AF-A0A658NK34-F1
#
_cell.length_a   1.000
_cell.length_b   1.000
_cell.length_c   1.000
_cell.angle_alpha   90.00
_cell.angle_beta   90.00
_cell.angle_gamma   90.00
#
_symmetry.space_group_name_H-M   'P 1'
#
loop_
_entity.id
_entity.type
_entity.pdbx_description
1 polymer ?
#
loop_
_entity_poly.entity_id
_entity_poly.type
_entity_poly.pdbx_seq_one_letter_code
_entity_poly.pdbx_strand_id
1 'polypeptide(L)'
;SDIEMPLIRVLAAMERTGVLLDETVLKNYAVTLRENIIRLEQEIYTFAGHEFNISSPKQLGDILFVRLRLDDNARLTKTKQYRTDEEV
;
A
#
# COMPACT_ATOMS: atom_id res chain seq x y z
N SER A 1 27.80 26.38 9.67
CA SER A 1 27.65 26.33 8.20
C SER A 1 28.61 25.35 7.52
N ASP A 2 29.50 24.70 8.28
CA ASP A 2 30.62 23.92 7.72
C ASP A 2 30.25 22.53 7.19
N ILE A 3 29.03 22.06 7.46
CA ILE A 3 28.56 20.72 7.06
C ILE A 3 27.64 20.80 5.84
N GLU A 4 26.73 21.78 5.79
CA GLU A 4 25.71 21.87 4.75
C GLU A 4 26.30 22.17 3.35
N MET A 5 27.22 23.13 3.25
CA MET A 5 27.80 23.53 1.95
C MET A 5 28.67 22.42 1.30
N PRO A 6 29.47 21.65 2.06
CA PRO A 6 30.14 20.47 1.51
C PRO A 6 29.19 19.33 1.18
N LEU A 7 28.16 19.09 1.99
CA LEU A 7 27.20 17.99 1.80
C LEU A 7 26.44 18.11 0.46
N ILE A 8 26.08 19.33 0.05
CA ILE A 8 25.42 19.58 -1.24
C ILE A 8 26.25 19.03 -2.41
N ARG A 9 27.58 19.18 -2.37
CA ARG A 9 28.46 18.69 -3.44
C ARG A 9 28.48 17.16 -3.49
N VAL A 10 28.43 16.52 -2.33
CA VAL A 10 28.39 15.05 -2.21
C VAL A 10 27.06 14.52 -2.74
N LEU A 11 25.93 15.10 -2.33
CA LEU A 11 24.60 14.70 -2.81
C LEU A 11 24.46 14.89 -4.32
N ALA A 12 24.90 16.03 -4.86
CA ALA A 12 24.88 16.27 -6.30
C ALA A 12 25.75 15.28 -7.09
N ALA A 13 26.87 14.82 -6.52
CA ALA A 13 27.72 13.80 -7.13
C ALA A 13 27.06 12.41 -7.09
N MET A 14 26.43 12.05 -5.97
CA MET A 14 25.69 10.79 -5.83
C MET A 14 24.49 10.73 -6.78
N GLU A 15 23.71 11.81 -6.86
CA GLU A 15 22.56 11.90 -7.77
C GLU A 15 22.97 11.76 -9.24
N ARG A 16 24.04 12.44 -9.67
CA ARG A 16 24.56 12.34 -11.05
C ARG A 16 25.11 10.96 -11.39
N THR A 17 25.67 10.28 -10.41
CA THR A 17 26.20 8.91 -10.58
C THR A 17 25.06 7.91 -10.72
N GLY A 18 23.99 8.10 -9.95
CA GLY A 18 22.84 7.21 -9.94
C GLY A 18 23.14 5.84 -9.34
N VAL A 19 22.21 4.91 -9.54
CA VAL A 19 22.32 3.51 -9.10
C VAL A 19 22.02 2.61 -10.29
N LEU A 20 22.86 1.59 -10.48
CA LEU A 20 22.62 0.56 -11.48
C LEU A 20 21.49 -0.36 -11.01
N LEU A 21 20.48 -0.55 -11.85
CA LEU A 21 19.35 -1.44 -11.59
C LEU A 21 19.29 -2.54 -12.65
N ASP A 22 18.93 -3.74 -12.23
CA ASP A 22 18.61 -4.84 -13.13
C ASP A 22 17.13 -4.76 -13.52
N GLU A 23 16.87 -4.24 -14.72
CA GLU A 23 15.52 -4.10 -15.25
C GLU A 23 14.83 -5.46 -15.46
N THR A 24 15.59 -6.52 -15.77
CA THR A 24 15.03 -7.85 -16.03
C THR A 24 14.48 -8.45 -14.75
N VAL A 25 15.25 -8.37 -13.66
CA VAL A 25 14.82 -8.84 -12.34
C VAL A 25 13.58 -8.07 -11.87
N LEU A 26 13.57 -6.75 -12.04
CA LEU A 26 12.42 -5.91 -11.66
C LEU A 26 11.16 -6.25 -12.45
N LYS A 27 11.28 -6.49 -13.77
CA LYS A 27 10.14 -6.90 -14.61
C LYS A 27 9.59 -8.25 -14.20
N ASN A 28 10.46 -9.23 -13.97
CA ASN A 28 10.04 -10.56 -13.53
C ASN A 28 9.33 -10.49 -12.17
N TYR A 29 9.88 -9.71 -11.23
CA TYR A 29 9.26 -9.54 -9.92
C TYR A 29 7.90 -8.82 -10.01
N ALA A 30 7.76 -7.84 -10.90
CA ALA A 30 6.48 -7.15 -11.13
C ALA A 30 5.38 -8.11 -11.64
N VAL A 31 5.74 -9.11 -12.46
CA VAL A 31 4.79 -10.15 -12.91
C VAL A 31 4.34 -10.99 -11.73
N THR A 32 5.26 -11.52 -10.93
CA THR A 32 4.94 -12.30 -9.73
C THR A 32 4.06 -11.52 -8.76
N LEU A 33 4.34 -10.23 -8.54
CA LEU A 33 3.55 -9.39 -7.66
C LEU A 33 2.13 -9.19 -8.20
N ARG A 34 1.98 -9.02 -9.52
CA ARG A 34 0.67 -8.89 -10.16
C ARG A 34 -0.17 -10.15 -10.02
N GLU A 35 0.42 -11.33 -10.22
CA GLU A 35 -0.28 -12.60 -10.03
C GLU A 35 -0.78 -12.76 -8.59
N ASN A 36 0.06 -12.39 -7.61
CA ASN A 36 -0.33 -12.41 -6.20
C ASN A 36 -1.46 -11.43 -5.89
N ILE A 37 -1.42 -10.20 -6.43
CA ILE A 37 -2.49 -9.22 -6.26
C ILE A 37 -3.81 -9.79 -6.78
N ILE A 38 -3.85 -10.29 -8.03
CA ILE A 38 -5.08 -10.83 -8.64
C ILE A 38 -5.64 -11.98 -7.81
N ARG A 39 -4.78 -12.88 -7.33
CA ARG A 39 -5.20 -14.01 -6.49
C ARG A 39 -5.82 -13.52 -5.17
N LEU A 40 -5.16 -12.59 -4.48
CA LEU A 40 -5.65 -12.04 -3.22
C LEU A 40 -6.96 -11.25 -3.41
N GLU A 41 -7.10 -10.48 -4.49
CA GLU A 41 -8.34 -9.76 -4.81
C GLU A 41 -9.53 -10.74 -4.96
N GLN A 42 -9.33 -11.85 -5.67
CA GLN A 42 -10.36 -12.88 -5.85
C GLN A 42 -10.74 -13.56 -4.52
N GLU A 43 -9.76 -13.86 -3.67
CA GLU A 43 -10.01 -14.39 -2.33
C GLU A 43 -10.83 -13.38 -1.50
N ILE A 44 -10.46 -12.10 -1.52
CA ILE A 44 -11.19 -11.03 -0.82
C ILE A 44 -12.64 -10.92 -1.31
N TYR A 45 -12.87 -10.95 -2.63
CA TYR A 45 -14.23 -10.89 -3.18
C TYR A 45 -15.08 -12.11 -2.81
N THR A 46 -14.45 -13.29 -2.74
CA THR A 46 -15.11 -14.51 -2.30
C THR A 46 -15.57 -14.39 -0.84
N PHE A 47 -14.71 -13.88 0.05
CA PHE A 47 -15.08 -13.66 1.45
C PHE A 47 -16.11 -12.54 1.64
N ALA A 48 -16.02 -11.47 0.84
CA ALA A 48 -16.95 -10.35 0.90
C ALA A 48 -18.32 -10.64 0.25
N GLY A 49 -18.39 -11.69 -0.59
CA GLY A 49 -19.59 -12.09 -1.34
C GLY A 49 -19.96 -11.20 -2.51
N HIS A 50 -19.12 -10.24 -2.88
CA HIS A 50 -19.29 -9.34 -4.02
C HIS A 50 -17.99 -8.58 -4.31
N GLU A 51 -17.89 -8.00 -5.51
CA GLU A 51 -16.78 -7.12 -5.88
C GLU A 51 -16.95 -5.70 -5.33
N PHE A 52 -15.84 -5.08 -4.94
CA PHE A 52 -15.76 -3.70 -4.48
C PHE A 52 -14.35 -3.15 -4.73
N ASN A 53 -14.17 -1.84 -4.54
CA ASN A 53 -12.86 -1.22 -4.63
C ASN A 53 -12.08 -1.42 -3.33
N ILE A 54 -11.18 -2.42 -3.32
CA ILE A 54 -10.33 -2.78 -2.16
C ILE A 54 -9.43 -1.61 -1.75
N SER A 55 -8.97 -0.80 -2.72
CA SER A 55 -8.17 0.41 -2.48
C SER A 55 -8.97 1.57 -1.89
N SER A 56 -10.28 1.42 -1.66
CA SER A 56 -11.12 2.42 -1.00
C SER A 56 -11.31 2.05 0.48
N PRO A 57 -10.65 2.75 1.42
CA PRO A 57 -10.78 2.49 2.85
C PRO A 57 -12.22 2.55 3.35
N LYS A 58 -13.04 3.41 2.71
CA LYS A 58 -14.47 3.53 3.00
C LYS A 58 -15.22 2.23 2.66
N GLN A 59 -15.07 1.72 1.44
CA GLN A 59 -15.76 0.50 1.02
C GLN A 59 -15.24 -0.71 1.80
N LEU A 60 -13.93 -0.81 1.99
CA LEU A 60 -13.32 -1.88 2.78
C LEU A 60 -13.83 -1.87 4.23
N GLY A 61 -13.90 -0.70 4.87
CA GLY A 61 -14.43 -0.56 6.22
C GLY A 61 -15.90 -0.98 6.35
N ASP A 62 -16.74 -0.63 5.37
CA ASP A 62 -18.13 -1.07 5.34
C ASP A 62 -18.24 -2.61 5.25
N ILE A 63 -17.38 -3.26 4.46
CA ILE A 63 -17.36 -4.73 4.36
C ILE A 63 -16.89 -5.38 5.66
N LEU A 64 -15.76 -4.93 6.22
CA LEU A 64 -15.18 -5.54 7.42
C LEU A 64 -16.07 -5.37 8.66
N PHE A 65 -16.60 -4.17 8.88
CA PHE A 65 -17.24 -3.84 10.16
C PHE A 65 -18.78 -3.81 10.10
N VAL A 66 -19.38 -3.51 8.93
CA VAL A 66 -20.85 -3.50 8.82
C VAL A 66 -21.36 -4.88 8.40
N ARG A 67 -20.76 -5.49 7.37
CA ARG A 67 -21.23 -6.77 6.82
C ARG A 67 -20.66 -7.97 7.54
N LEU A 68 -19.33 -8.05 7.65
CA LEU A 68 -18.64 -9.18 8.29
C LEU A 68 -18.63 -9.06 9.82
N ARG A 69 -18.87 -7.86 10.37
CA ARG A 69 -18.93 -7.57 11.82
C ARG A 69 -17.74 -8.14 12.60
N LEU A 70 -16.53 -7.91 12.07
CA LEU A 70 -15.32 -8.48 12.63
C LEU A 70 -14.88 -7.81 13.95
N ASP A 71 -15.25 -6.55 14.16
CA ASP A 71 -15.01 -5.82 15.41
C ASP A 71 -16.14 -4.80 15.65
N ASP A 72 -16.81 -4.94 16.79
CA ASP A 72 -17.88 -4.04 17.23
C ASP A 72 -17.36 -2.67 17.70
N ASN A 73 -16.06 -2.57 18.02
CA ASN A 73 -15.39 -1.34 18.51
C ASN A 73 -14.52 -0.66 17.44
N ALA A 74 -14.77 -0.96 16.16
CA ALA A 74 -14.03 -0.43 15.03
C ALA A 74 -13.85 1.10 15.13
N ARG A 75 -12.58 1.54 15.11
CA ARG A 75 -12.22 2.95 15.32
C ARG A 75 -12.56 3.79 14.10
N LEU A 76 -13.06 5.00 14.32
CA LEU A 76 -13.37 5.96 13.27
C LEU A 76 -12.29 7.03 13.13
N THR A 77 -12.10 7.52 11.92
CA THR A 77 -11.31 8.72 11.62
C THR A 77 -12.08 9.99 11.98
N LYS A 78 -11.41 11.16 11.93
CA LYS A 78 -12.06 12.47 12.14
C LYS A 78 -13.20 12.74 11.15
N THR A 79 -13.15 12.13 9.96
CA THR A 79 -14.19 12.24 8.92
C THR A 79 -15.27 11.16 9.05
N LYS A 80 -15.30 10.41 10.16
CA LYS A 80 -16.26 9.34 10.45
C LYS A 80 -16.19 8.14 9.50
N GLN A 81 -15.03 7.86 8.92
CA GLN A 81 -14.79 6.63 8.16
C GLN A 81 -14.12 5.59 9.07
N TYR A 82 -14.38 4.31 8.85
CA TYR A 82 -13.68 3.25 9.58
C TYR A 82 -12.18 3.26 9.26
N ARG A 83 -11.37 3.08 10.29
CA ARG A 83 -9.93 2.85 10.16
C ARG A 83 -9.70 1.42 9.68
N THR A 84 -8.90 1.31 8.63
CA THR A 84 -8.54 0.05 7.95
C THR A 84 -7.04 0.01 7.67
N ASP A 85 -6.25 0.73 8.46
CA ASP A 85 -4.79 0.65 8.44
C ASP A 85 -4.29 -0.66 9.05
N GLU A 86 -3.06 -1.05 8.70
CA GLU A 86 -2.47 -2.34 9.12
C GLU A 86 -2.35 -2.48 10.64
N GLU A 87 -2.18 -1.38 11.38
CA GLU A 87 -2.00 -1.34 12.84
C GLU A 87 -3.32 -1.36 13.64
N VAL A 88 -4.47 -1.50 12.98
CA VAL A 88 -5.79 -1.49 13.65
C VAL A 88 -6.02 -2.74 14.50
#